data_AF-A0A561UKQ0-F1
#
_entry.id   AF-A0A561UKQ0-F1
#
_cell.length_a   1.000
_cell.length_b   1.000
_cell.length_c   1.000
_cell.angle_alpha   90.00
_cell.angle_beta   90.00
_cell.angle_gamma   90.00
#
_symmetry.space_group_name_H-M   'P 1'
#
loop_
_entity.id
_entity.type
_entity.pdbx_description
1 polymer ?
#
loop_
_entity_poly.entity_id
_entity_poly.type
_entity_poly.pdbx_seq_one_letter_code
_entity_poly.pdbx_strand_id
1 'polypeptide(L)'
;MTTDQPSNSPALTAEQHEQLLQASAQLGTAVAEIIQAAEPALRELGRQLAELLAALQQVGLIDADGHPTHPANRPAWQSPYGPPRRR
;
A
#
# COMPACT_ATOMS: atom_id res chain seq x y z
N MET A 1 1.80 26.66 42.70
CA MET A 1 2.61 26.30 41.53
C MET A 1 1.67 25.89 40.43
N THR A 2 1.26 26.84 39.58
CA THR A 2 0.45 26.58 38.39
C THR A 2 1.25 27.17 37.24
N THR A 3 1.79 26.30 36.38
CA THR A 3 2.55 26.69 35.20
C THR A 3 1.54 27.02 34.10
N ASP A 4 1.28 28.30 33.90
CA ASP A 4 0.53 28.80 32.74
C ASP A 4 1.47 28.75 31.52
N GLN A 5 1.20 27.82 30.61
CA GLN A 5 1.98 27.63 29.40
C GLN A 5 1.30 28.45 28.29
N PRO A 6 1.92 29.53 27.75
CA PRO A 6 1.29 30.31 26.70
C PRO A 6 1.29 29.48 25.41
N SER A 7 0.10 28.96 25.06
CA SER A 7 -0.18 28.41 23.74
C SER A 7 -0.26 29.55 22.73
N ASN A 8 0.88 30.13 22.35
CA ASN A 8 0.96 31.21 21.38
C ASN A 8 1.38 30.65 20.02
N SER A 9 0.47 29.92 19.36
CA SER A 9 0.58 29.71 17.92
C SER A 9 0.25 31.05 17.26
N PRO A 10 1.13 31.64 16.43
CA PRO A 10 0.85 32.90 15.79
C PRO A 10 -0.40 32.74 14.90
N ALA A 11 -1.42 33.55 15.16
CA ALA A 11 -2.59 33.62 14.29
C ALA A 11 -2.14 34.10 12.91
N LEU A 12 -2.38 33.29 11.88
CA LEU A 12 -2.06 33.62 10.49
C LEU A 12 -2.76 34.92 10.09
N THR A 13 -2.02 35.82 9.43
CA THR A 13 -2.63 37.04 8.87
C THR A 13 -3.51 36.68 7.66
N ALA A 14 -4.49 37.52 7.33
CA ALA A 14 -5.38 37.29 6.19
C ALA A 14 -4.60 37.10 4.87
N GLU A 15 -3.52 37.86 4.68
CA GLU A 15 -2.62 37.74 3.52
C GLU A 15 -1.87 36.41 3.49
N GLN A 16 -1.40 35.90 4.64
CA GLN A 16 -0.77 34.59 4.73
C GLN A 16 -1.76 33.45 4.44
N HIS A 17 -3.01 33.62 4.86
CA HIS A 17 -4.07 32.66 4.58
C HIS A 17 -4.39 32.60 3.08
N GLU A 18 -4.49 33.76 2.42
CA GLU A 18 -4.74 33.83 0.98
C GLU A 18 -3.59 33.25 0.16
N GLN A 19 -2.33 33.52 0.55
CA GLN A 19 -1.15 32.91 -0.06
C GLN A 19 -1.12 31.39 0.12
N LEU A 20 -1.53 30.88 1.29
CA LEU A 20 -1.60 29.43 1.57
C LEU A 20 -2.66 28.75 0.70
N LEU A 21 -3.82 29.40 0.53
CA LEU A 21 -4.88 28.90 -0.35
C LEU A 21 -4.41 28.86 -1.81
N GLN A 22 -3.73 29.90 -2.27
CA GLN A 22 -3.23 29.95 -3.64
C GLN A 22 -2.11 28.92 -3.88
N ALA A 23 -1.20 28.75 -2.92
CA ALA A 23 -0.15 27.73 -2.99
C ALA A 23 -0.73 26.31 -2.96
N SER A 24 -1.73 26.06 -2.12
CA SER A 24 -2.38 24.73 -2.06
C SER A 24 -3.18 24.42 -3.32
N ALA A 25 -3.82 25.41 -3.94
CA ALA A 25 -4.47 25.24 -5.24
C ALA A 25 -3.46 24.90 -6.35
N GLN A 26 -2.33 25.60 -6.42
CA GLN A 26 -1.28 25.31 -7.39
C GLN A 26 -0.67 23.91 -7.20
N LEU A 27 -0.43 23.53 -5.95
CA LEU A 27 0.12 22.22 -5.61
C LEU A 27 -0.89 21.10 -5.93
N GLY A 28 -2.17 21.33 -5.67
CA GLY A 28 -3.25 20.41 -6.04
C GLY A 28 -3.33 20.18 -7.55
N THR A 29 -3.21 21.24 -8.35
CA THR A 29 -3.18 21.13 -9.82
C THR A 29 -1.97 20.34 -10.30
N ALA A 30 -0.78 20.63 -9.80
CA ALA A 30 0.44 19.92 -10.18
C ALA A 30 0.38 18.42 -9.83
N VAL A 31 -0.19 18.08 -8.66
CA VAL A 31 -0.40 16.68 -8.26
C VAL A 31 -1.42 16.00 -9.17
N ALA A 32 -2.52 16.68 -9.52
CA ALA A 32 -3.53 16.14 -10.42
C ALA A 32 -2.96 15.85 -11.81
N GLU A 33 -2.13 16.73 -12.36
CA GLU A 33 -1.45 16.54 -13.64
C GLU A 33 -0.51 15.33 -13.62
N ILE A 34 0.25 15.15 -12.54
CA ILE A 34 1.13 13.98 -12.36
C ILE A 34 0.31 12.69 -12.31
N ILE A 35 -0.79 12.68 -11.56
CA ILE A 35 -1.67 11.51 -11.45
C ILE A 35 -2.30 11.20 -12.81
N GLN A 36 -2.79 12.20 -13.54
CA GLN A 36 -3.35 12.01 -14.87
C GLN A 36 -2.31 11.47 -15.86
N ALA A 37 -1.07 11.97 -15.80
CA ALA A 37 0.02 11.44 -16.62
C ALA A 37 0.39 9.99 -16.24
N ALA A 38 0.25 9.62 -14.97
CA ALA A 38 0.53 8.27 -14.48
C ALA A 38 -0.64 7.28 -14.68
N GLU A 39 -1.87 7.74 -14.89
CA GLU A 39 -3.07 6.90 -15.08
C GLU A 39 -2.87 5.77 -16.11
N PRO A 40 -2.40 6.02 -17.35
CA PRO A 40 -2.25 4.95 -18.33
C PRO A 40 -1.22 3.89 -17.90
N ALA A 41 -0.13 4.31 -17.27
CA ALA A 41 0.88 3.38 -16.75
C ALA A 41 0.34 2.53 -15.60
N LEU A 42 -0.40 3.14 -14.67
CA LEU A 42 -1.04 2.42 -13.55
C LEU A 42 -2.11 1.45 -14.05
N ARG A 43 -2.88 1.84 -15.07
CA ARG A 43 -3.90 0.98 -15.70
C ARG A 43 -3.27 -0.25 -16.34
N GLU A 44 -2.19 -0.05 -17.08
CA GLU A 44 -1.47 -1.15 -17.72
C GLU A 44 -0.81 -2.07 -16.68
N LEU A 45 -0.21 -1.51 -15.63
CA LEU A 45 0.33 -2.29 -14.52
C LEU A 45 -0.74 -3.12 -13.82
N GLY A 46 -1.93 -2.53 -13.58
CA GLY A 46 -3.08 -3.25 -13.02
C GLY A 46 -3.55 -4.40 -13.92
N ARG A 47 -3.57 -4.19 -15.25
CA ARG A 47 -3.91 -5.23 -16.22
C ARG A 47 -2.92 -6.38 -16.18
N GLN A 48 -1.62 -6.09 -16.22
CA GLN A 48 -0.57 -7.12 -16.17
C GLN A 48 -0.58 -7.89 -14.86
N LEU A 49 -0.84 -7.23 -13.74
CA LEU A 49 -0.96 -7.88 -12.45
C LEU A 49 -2.17 -8.82 -12.40
N ALA A 50 -3.32 -8.40 -12.95
CA ALA A 50 -4.51 -9.26 -13.04
C ALA A 50 -4.27 -10.48 -13.93
N GLU A 51 -3.61 -10.31 -15.08
CA GLU A 51 -3.22 -11.43 -15.97
C GLU A 51 -2.27 -12.41 -15.26
N LEU A 52 -1.28 -11.90 -14.51
CA LEU A 52 -0.37 -12.72 -13.72
C LEU A 52 -1.13 -13.50 -12.64
N LEU A 53 -1.98 -12.84 -11.84
CA LEU A 53 -2.75 -13.50 -10.79
C LEU A 53 -3.67 -14.58 -11.36
N ALA A 54 -4.33 -14.32 -12.48
CA ALA A 54 -5.14 -15.31 -13.18
C ALA A 54 -4.31 -16.51 -13.64
N ALA A 55 -3.12 -16.27 -14.19
CA ALA A 55 -2.21 -17.35 -14.58
C ALA A 55 -1.75 -18.18 -13.36
N LEU A 56 -1.42 -17.53 -12.24
CA LEU A 56 -1.05 -18.18 -10.98
C LEU A 56 -2.19 -19.02 -10.39
N GLN A 57 -3.43 -18.54 -10.48
CA GLN A 57 -4.62 -19.31 -10.08
C GLN A 57 -4.85 -20.51 -10.99
N GLN A 58 -4.69 -20.35 -12.32
CA GLN A 58 -4.88 -21.45 -13.28
C GLN A 58 -3.89 -22.59 -13.08
N VAL A 59 -2.63 -22.30 -12.75
CA VAL A 59 -1.64 -23.33 -12.39
C VAL A 59 -1.79 -23.84 -10.96
N GLY A 60 -2.79 -23.35 -10.23
CA GLY A 60 -3.10 -23.76 -8.88
C GLY A 60 -2.02 -23.39 -7.87
N LEU A 61 -1.24 -22.34 -8.11
CA LEU A 61 -0.22 -21.86 -7.16
C LEU A 61 -0.85 -21.00 -6.06
N ILE A 62 -1.90 -20.25 -6.41
CA ILE A 62 -2.70 -19.46 -5.48
C ILE A 62 -4.19 -19.82 -5.60
N ASP A 63 -4.94 -19.67 -4.53
CA ASP A 63 -6.38 -19.90 -4.47
C ASP A 63 -7.20 -18.69 -4.96
N ALA A 64 -8.52 -18.80 -4.87
CA ALA A 64 -9.46 -17.76 -5.30
C ALA A 64 -9.31 -16.46 -4.50
N ASP A 65 -8.83 -16.54 -3.27
CA ASP A 65 -8.57 -15.40 -2.40
C ASP A 65 -7.15 -14.82 -2.59
N GLY A 66 -6.33 -15.46 -3.44
CA GLY A 66 -4.96 -15.05 -3.76
C GLY A 66 -3.89 -15.58 -2.81
N HIS A 67 -4.23 -16.54 -1.94
CA HIS A 67 -3.31 -17.16 -1.00
C HIS A 67 -2.59 -18.35 -1.66
N PRO A 68 -1.33 -18.64 -1.32
CA PRO A 68 -0.64 -19.82 -1.81
C PRO A 68 -1.39 -21.11 -1.46
N THR A 69 -1.62 -21.97 -2.46
CA THR A 69 -2.30 -23.27 -2.28
C THR A 69 -1.40 -24.29 -1.57
N HIS A 70 -0.08 -24.16 -1.73
CA HIS A 70 0.86 -25.07 -1.08
C HIS A 70 1.06 -24.64 0.37
N PRO A 71 0.83 -25.52 1.35
CA PRO A 71 1.09 -25.21 2.75
C PRO A 71 2.57 -24.89 2.93
N ALA A 72 2.87 -23.86 3.74
CA ALA A 72 4.23 -23.56 4.16
C ALA A 72 4.92 -24.85 4.62
N ASN A 73 6.19 -25.02 4.23
CA ASN A 73 7.01 -26.19 4.51
C ASN A 73 6.78 -26.65 5.95
N ARG A 74 5.94 -27.68 6.13
CA ARG A 74 5.52 -28.09 7.47
C ARG A 74 6.76 -28.65 8.14
N PRO A 75 7.09 -28.25 9.37
CA PRO A 75 8.26 -28.82 10.02
C PRO A 75 8.07 -30.34 10.14
N ALA A 76 9.15 -31.11 9.93
CA ALA A 76 9.08 -32.56 9.72
C ALA A 76 8.37 -33.36 10.83
N TRP A 77 8.23 -32.78 12.03
CA TRP A 77 7.49 -33.36 13.16
C TRP A 77 5.96 -33.37 12.95
N GLN A 78 5.43 -32.61 11.98
CA GLN A 78 4.01 -32.49 11.67
C GLN A 78 3.58 -33.29 10.43
N SER A 79 4.49 -34.11 9.87
CA SER A 79 4.19 -35.04 8.77
C SER A 79 3.41 -36.26 9.29
N PRO A 80 2.35 -36.74 8.60
CA PRO A 80 1.55 -37.90 9.04
C PRO A 80 2.36 -39.20 9.15
N TYR A 81 3.56 -39.26 8.55
CA TYR A 81 4.44 -40.42 8.58
C TYR A 81 5.59 -40.33 9.60
N GLY A 82 5.61 -39.27 10.43
CA GLY A 82 6.62 -39.09 11.49
C GLY A 82 8.05 -38.85 10.96
N PRO A 83 8.99 -38.48 11.83
CA PRO A 83 10.39 -38.29 11.43
C PRO A 83 11.00 -39.62 10.96
N PRO A 84 11.89 -39.62 9.96
CA PRO A 84 12.56 -40.83 9.50
C PRO A 84 13.33 -41.49 10.65
N ARG A 85 13.09 -42.80 10.85
CA ARG A 85 13.72 -43.61 11.89
C ARG A 85 15.24 -43.65 11.64
N ARG A 86 16.03 -42.98 12.47
CA ARG A 86 17.49 -43.03 12.40
C ARG A 86 17.95 -44.46 12.73
N ARG A 87 18.70 -45.08 11.81
CA ARG A 87 19.49 -46.28 12.07
C ARG A 87 20.80 -45.88 12.72
#